data_AF-A0AAX2DZ88-F1
#
_entry.id   AF-A0AAX2DZ88-F1
#
_cell.length_a   1.000
_cell.length_b   1.000
_cell.length_c   1.000
_cell.angle_alpha   90.00
_cell.angle_beta   90.00
_cell.angle_gamma   90.00
#
_symmetry.space_group_name_H-M   'P 1'
#
loop_
_entity.id
_entity.type
_entity.pdbx_description
1 polymer ?
#
loop_
_entity_poly.entity_id
_entity_poly.type
_entity_poly.pdbx_seq_one_letter_code
_entity_poly.pdbx_strand_id
1 'polypeptide(L)'
;MSADERSVKLHQSASTESANFDRFVLGASMAACAYLAQTMPFGPVGLNVSTMYLATLFLMALSAVFGFLRIEATISTMNANSSYLHMIEMGQLNDTSMRHMAREAVDRVADRTKTMYLLRNRTMLLSFFCFVATKVYATYPA
;
A
#
# COMPACT_ATOMS: atom_id res chain seq x y z
N MET A 1 20.74 -28.38 8.72
CA MET A 1 19.55 -27.53 8.50
C MET A 1 18.68 -28.25 7.48
N SER A 2 17.47 -28.63 7.87
CA SER A 2 16.52 -29.30 6.96
C SER A 2 16.09 -28.35 5.84
N ALA A 3 15.71 -28.87 4.68
CA ALA A 3 15.22 -28.07 3.55
C ALA A 3 14.01 -27.19 3.95
N ASP A 4 13.16 -27.71 4.84
CA ASP A 4 11.99 -26.99 5.38
C ASP A 4 12.39 -25.82 6.29
N GLU A 5 13.43 -25.96 7.11
CA GLU A 5 13.92 -24.84 7.92
C GLU A 5 14.47 -23.71 7.04
N ARG A 6 15.08 -24.04 5.90
CA ARG A 6 15.61 -23.05 4.96
C ARG A 6 14.48 -22.32 4.25
N SER A 7 13.43 -23.01 3.83
CA SER A 7 12.28 -22.37 3.16
C SER A 7 11.54 -21.45 4.13
N VAL A 8 11.27 -21.88 5.36
CA VAL A 8 10.61 -21.07 6.39
C VAL A 8 11.41 -19.81 6.71
N LYS A 9 12.74 -19.94 6.91
CA LYS A 9 13.61 -18.78 7.13
C LYS A 9 13.60 -17.82 5.95
N LEU A 10 13.64 -18.32 4.72
CA LEU A 10 13.60 -17.48 3.52
C LEU A 10 12.27 -16.71 3.42
N HIS A 11 11.14 -17.38 3.67
CA HIS A 11 9.82 -16.75 3.69
C HIS A 11 9.71 -15.69 4.79
N GLN A 12 10.21 -15.99 5.98
CA GLN A 12 10.22 -15.05 7.10
C GLN A 12 11.08 -13.81 6.78
N SER A 13 12.29 -14.01 6.27
CA SER A 13 13.16 -12.90 5.81
C SER A 13 12.49 -12.06 4.72
N ALA A 14 11.92 -12.69 3.68
CA ALA A 14 11.25 -11.97 2.61
C ALA A 14 10.04 -11.14 3.11
N SER A 15 9.28 -11.68 4.06
CA SER A 15 8.15 -10.98 4.69
C SER A 15 8.61 -9.79 5.52
N THR A 16 9.67 -9.94 6.32
CA THR A 16 10.23 -8.86 7.13
C THR A 16 10.78 -7.72 6.27
N GLU A 17 11.53 -8.05 5.22
CA GLU A 17 12.05 -7.05 4.28
C GLU A 17 10.92 -6.30 3.57
N SER A 18 9.86 -6.99 3.17
CA SER A 18 8.67 -6.37 2.57
C SER A 18 7.99 -5.37 3.51
N ALA A 19 7.86 -5.73 4.80
CA ALA A 19 7.29 -4.85 5.81
C ALA A 19 8.17 -3.61 6.09
N ASN A 20 9.49 -3.78 6.12
CA ASN A 20 10.44 -2.68 6.27
C ASN A 20 10.37 -1.72 5.07
N PHE A 21 10.32 -2.26 3.86
CA PHE A 21 10.16 -1.48 2.65
C PHE A 21 8.85 -0.67 2.66
N ASP A 22 7.74 -1.25 3.09
CA ASP A 22 6.47 -0.53 3.15
C ASP A 22 6.45 0.60 4.18
N ARG A 23 7.09 0.42 5.34
CA ARG A 23 7.28 1.49 6.33
C ARG A 23 8.14 2.61 5.78
N PHE A 24 9.22 2.27 5.07
CA PHE A 24 10.08 3.25 4.42
C PHE A 24 9.32 4.06 3.37
N VAL A 25 8.59 3.39 2.46
CA VAL A 25 7.83 4.08 1.40
C VAL A 25 6.74 4.97 1.99
N LEU A 26 6.04 4.51 3.04
CA LEU A 26 5.05 5.34 3.74
C LEU A 26 5.71 6.59 4.33
N GLY A 27 6.81 6.43 5.07
CA GLY A 27 7.55 7.54 5.65
C GLY A 27 8.05 8.54 4.59
N ALA A 28 8.64 8.05 3.51
CA ALA A 28 9.08 8.88 2.39
C ALA A 28 7.93 9.64 1.73
N SER A 29 6.77 8.99 1.54
CA SER A 29 5.58 9.64 0.96
C SER A 29 5.00 10.72 1.86
N MET A 30 4.98 10.51 3.17
CA MET A 30 4.54 11.52 4.15
C MET A 30 5.51 12.70 4.21
N ALA A 31 6.81 12.45 4.21
CA ALA A 31 7.83 13.50 4.18
C ALA A 31 7.72 14.36 2.90
N ALA A 32 7.55 13.71 1.75
CA ALA A 32 7.31 14.40 0.49
C ALA A 32 6.02 15.23 0.52
N CYS A 33 4.92 14.68 1.07
CA CYS A 33 3.67 15.42 1.24
C CYS A 33 3.84 16.66 2.13
N ALA A 34 4.55 16.53 3.26
CA ALA A 34 4.83 17.65 4.16
C ALA A 34 5.68 18.74 3.48
N TYR A 35 6.69 18.34 2.70
CA TYR A 35 7.52 19.27 1.95
C TYR A 35 6.72 20.03 0.87
N LEU A 36 5.87 19.33 0.12
CA LEU A 36 4.99 19.96 -0.87
C LEU A 36 3.99 20.91 -0.20
N ALA A 37 3.44 20.55 0.97
CA ALA A 37 2.53 21.41 1.73
C ALA A 37 3.19 22.73 2.17
N GLN A 38 4.49 22.70 2.50
CA GLN A 38 5.22 23.90 2.93
C GLN A 38 5.63 24.82 1.76
N THR A 39 5.86 24.24 0.59
CA THR A 39 6.45 24.97 -0.56
C THR A 39 5.42 25.49 -1.56
N MET A 40 4.16 25.05 -1.48
CA MET A 40 3.10 25.45 -2.41
C MET A 40 2.34 26.68 -1.92
N PRO A 41 2.21 27.75 -2.75
CA PRO A 41 1.39 28.90 -2.39
C PRO A 41 -0.10 28.57 -2.53
N PHE A 42 -0.84 28.65 -1.42
CA PHE A 42 -2.29 28.49 -1.40
C PHE A 42 -2.98 29.83 -1.69
N GLY A 43 -3.98 29.80 -2.56
CA GLY A 43 -4.79 30.95 -2.94
C GLY A 43 -6.27 30.59 -2.98
N PRO A 44 -7.16 31.57 -3.26
CA PRO A 44 -8.59 31.31 -3.38
C PRO A 44 -8.89 30.23 -4.43
N VAL A 45 -9.86 29.36 -4.12
CA VAL A 45 -10.23 28.21 -4.95
C VAL A 45 -10.85 28.71 -6.27
N GLY A 46 -10.21 28.41 -7.41
CA GLY A 46 -10.65 28.77 -8.77
C GLY A 46 -9.88 27.97 -9.83
N LEU A 47 -10.08 28.21 -11.13
CA LEU A 47 -9.29 27.59 -12.21
C LEU A 47 -7.90 28.27 -12.34
N ASN A 48 -7.13 28.24 -11.26
CA ASN A 48 -5.82 28.87 -11.14
C ASN A 48 -4.75 27.83 -10.77
N VAL A 49 -3.49 28.15 -11.02
CA VAL A 49 -2.34 27.26 -10.70
C VAL A 49 -2.36 26.80 -9.23
N SER A 50 -2.84 27.63 -8.30
CA SER A 50 -2.98 27.30 -6.88
C SER A 50 -3.93 26.12 -6.59
N THR A 51 -5.02 25.94 -7.35
CA THR A 51 -5.90 24.77 -7.16
C THR A 51 -5.35 23.50 -7.78
N MET A 52 -4.55 23.60 -8.85
CA MET A 52 -3.80 22.45 -9.36
C MET A 52 -2.78 21.97 -8.34
N TYR A 53 -2.07 22.89 -7.66
CA TYR A 53 -1.19 22.52 -6.54
C TYR A 53 -1.95 21.85 -5.40
N LEU A 54 -3.12 22.38 -5.01
CA LEU A 54 -3.96 21.75 -3.99
C LEU A 54 -4.42 20.34 -4.41
N ALA A 55 -4.79 20.14 -5.67
CA ALA A 55 -5.13 18.82 -6.20
C ALA A 55 -3.94 17.85 -6.16
N THR A 56 -2.73 18.31 -6.49
CA THR A 56 -1.52 17.46 -6.39
C THR A 56 -1.23 17.06 -4.95
N LEU A 57 -1.40 17.99 -4.01
CA LEU A 57 -1.24 17.71 -2.57
C LEU A 57 -2.26 16.68 -2.09
N PHE A 58 -3.52 16.83 -2.51
CA PHE A 58 -4.59 15.90 -2.16
C PHE A 58 -4.34 14.50 -2.71
N LEU A 59 -3.93 14.38 -3.97
CA LEU A 59 -3.55 13.09 -4.58
C LEU A 59 -2.37 12.44 -3.85
N MET A 60 -1.38 13.24 -3.43
CA MET A 60 -0.24 12.75 -2.65
C MET A 60 -0.67 12.27 -1.26
N ALA A 61 -1.57 13.00 -0.59
CA ALA A 61 -2.15 12.59 0.69
C ALA A 61 -2.95 11.28 0.55
N LEU A 62 -3.76 11.15 -0.50
CA LEU A 62 -4.47 9.90 -0.80
C LEU A 62 -3.51 8.73 -1.03
N SER A 63 -2.39 8.95 -1.73
CA SER A 63 -1.36 7.92 -1.91
C SER A 63 -0.78 7.44 -0.57
N ALA A 64 -0.57 8.34 0.41
CA ALA A 64 -0.11 7.97 1.74
C ALA A 64 -1.16 7.16 2.52
N VAL A 65 -2.44 7.55 2.42
CA VAL A 65 -3.56 6.81 3.03
C VAL A 65 -3.67 5.39 2.45
N PHE A 66 -3.60 5.23 1.13
CA PHE A 66 -3.59 3.90 0.51
C PHE A 66 -2.34 3.09 0.87
N GLY A 67 -1.20 3.75 1.12
CA GLY A 67 -0.01 3.13 1.69
C GLY A 67 -0.26 2.54 3.08
N PHE A 68 -0.98 3.25 3.94
CA PHE A 68 -1.38 2.77 5.26
C PHE A 68 -2.36 1.59 5.18
N LEU A 69 -3.41 1.70 4.37
CA LEU A 69 -4.39 0.62 4.19
C LEU A 69 -3.74 -0.67 3.64
N ARG A 70 -2.70 -0.56 2.80
CA ARG A 70 -1.94 -1.72 2.32
C ARG A 70 -1.23 -2.45 3.47
N ILE A 71 -0.61 -1.71 4.39
CA ILE A 71 0.09 -2.31 5.53
C ILE A 71 -0.91 -3.05 6.42
N GLU A 72 -2.06 -2.45 6.70
CA GLU A 72 -3.15 -3.07 7.47
C GLU A 72 -3.68 -4.35 6.78
N ALA A 73 -3.92 -4.31 5.47
CA ALA A 73 -4.35 -5.48 4.70
C ALA A 73 -3.30 -6.61 4.71
N THR A 74 -2.01 -6.27 4.64
CA THR A 74 -0.91 -7.25 4.69
C THR A 74 -0.85 -7.93 6.06
N ILE A 75 -0.97 -7.15 7.15
CA ILE A 75 -1.02 -7.68 8.52
C ILE A 75 -2.27 -8.56 8.69
N SER A 76 -3.43 -8.13 8.19
CA SER A 76 -4.67 -8.91 8.22
C SER A 76 -4.54 -10.24 7.47
N THR A 77 -3.90 -10.24 6.30
CA THR A 77 -3.63 -11.47 5.52
C THR A 77 -2.69 -12.41 6.29
N MET A 78 -1.65 -11.87 6.95
CA MET A 78 -0.72 -12.65 7.75
C MET A 78 -1.39 -13.26 9.00
N ASN A 79 -2.28 -12.51 9.66
CA ASN A 79 -3.07 -13.01 10.79
C ASN A 79 -4.12 -14.05 10.35
N ALA A 80 -4.74 -13.88 9.19
CA ALA A 80 -5.65 -14.88 8.64
C ALA A 80 -4.92 -16.19 8.29
N ASN A 81 -3.71 -16.08 7.71
CA ASN A 81 -2.84 -17.23 7.42
C ASN A 81 -2.39 -17.97 8.69
N SER A 82 -1.98 -17.24 9.74
CA SER A 82 -1.57 -17.87 11.00
C SER A 82 -2.75 -18.53 11.71
N SER A 83 -3.92 -17.91 11.71
CA SER A 83 -5.15 -18.49 12.25
C SER A 83 -5.56 -19.76 11.49
N TYR A 84 -5.47 -19.74 10.16
CA TYR A 84 -5.73 -20.93 9.33
C TYR A 84 -4.78 -22.08 9.65
N LEU A 85 -3.47 -21.80 9.75
CA LEU A 85 -2.47 -22.82 10.08
C LEU A 85 -2.70 -23.42 11.47
N HIS A 86 -3.02 -22.58 12.45
CA HIS A 86 -3.35 -23.01 13.82
C HIS A 86 -4.59 -23.91 13.87
N MET A 87 -5.62 -23.63 13.06
CA MET A 87 -6.81 -24.49 12.97
C MET A 87 -6.50 -25.85 12.32
N ILE A 88 -5.53 -25.91 11.40
CA ILE A 88 -5.02 -27.17 10.84
C ILE A 88 -4.29 -27.97 11.92
N GLU A 89 -3.41 -27.32 12.68
CA GLU A 89 -2.62 -27.96 13.75
C GLU A 89 -3.49 -28.51 14.89
N MET A 90 -4.59 -27.85 15.23
CA MET A 90 -5.57 -28.35 16.20
C MET A 90 -6.42 -29.53 15.69
N GLY A 91 -6.26 -29.96 14.44
CA GLY A 91 -7.07 -31.04 13.87
C GLY A 91 -8.55 -30.69 13.65
N GLN A 92 -8.91 -29.40 13.73
CA GLN A 92 -10.28 -28.93 13.50
C GLN A 92 -10.69 -29.02 12.02
N LEU A 93 -9.71 -29.03 11.10
CA LEU A 93 -9.91 -29.27 9.67
C LEU A 93 -9.47 -30.68 9.27
N ASN A 94 -10.28 -31.68 9.65
CA ASN A 94 -10.08 -33.08 9.24
C ASN A 94 -10.59 -33.38 7.82
N ASP A 95 -11.51 -32.58 7.29
CA ASP A 95 -12.08 -32.77 5.96
C ASP A 95 -11.38 -31.89 4.91
N THR A 96 -11.04 -32.48 3.76
CA THR A 96 -10.45 -31.81 2.60
C THR A 96 -11.34 -30.68 2.06
N SER A 97 -12.66 -30.83 2.14
CA SER A 97 -13.64 -29.81 1.71
C SER A 97 -13.54 -28.52 2.53
N MET A 98 -13.43 -28.66 3.87
CA MET A 98 -13.26 -27.55 4.82
C MET A 98 -11.93 -26.82 4.61
N ARG A 99 -10.86 -27.56 4.27
CA ARG A 99 -9.54 -26.97 3.99
C ARG A 99 -9.57 -26.09 2.76
N HIS A 100 -10.31 -26.48 1.71
CA HIS A 100 -10.49 -25.67 0.52
C HIS A 100 -11.29 -24.40 0.79
N MET A 101 -12.42 -24.49 1.51
CA MET A 101 -13.23 -23.30 1.84
C MET A 101 -12.47 -22.29 2.71
N ALA A 102 -11.75 -22.77 3.73
CA ALA A 102 -10.97 -21.90 4.59
C ALA A 102 -9.77 -21.26 3.86
N ARG A 103 -9.18 -21.96 2.89
CA ARG A 103 -8.14 -21.41 2.01
C ARG A 103 -8.68 -20.35 1.07
N GLU A 104 -9.88 -20.55 0.52
CA GLU A 104 -10.53 -19.57 -0.35
C GLU A 104 -10.87 -18.26 0.38
N ALA A 105 -11.24 -18.36 1.67
CA ALA A 105 -11.45 -17.18 2.52
C ALA A 105 -10.15 -16.38 2.72
N VAL A 106 -9.02 -17.06 2.92
CA VAL A 106 -7.69 -16.45 3.01
C VAL A 106 -7.26 -15.82 1.69
N ASP A 107 -7.49 -16.51 0.57
CA ASP A 107 -7.16 -16.01 -0.78
C ASP A 107 -7.92 -14.73 -1.12
N ARG A 108 -9.21 -14.60 -0.73
CA ARG A 108 -9.97 -13.35 -0.90
C ARG A 108 -9.37 -12.18 -0.13
N VAL A 109 -8.81 -12.41 1.05
CA VAL A 109 -8.13 -11.38 1.84
C VAL A 109 -6.79 -11.01 1.17
N ALA A 110 -6.08 -12.00 0.62
CA ALA A 110 -4.86 -11.77 -0.15
C ALA A 110 -5.10 -10.94 -1.44
N ASP A 111 -6.20 -11.18 -2.15
CA ASP A 111 -6.57 -10.43 -3.36
C ASP A 111 -6.86 -8.95 -3.08
N ARG A 112 -7.46 -8.64 -1.92
CA ARG A 112 -7.62 -7.25 -1.47
C ARG A 112 -6.27 -6.57 -1.29
N THR A 113 -5.29 -7.27 -0.72
CA THR A 113 -3.92 -6.75 -0.55
C THR A 113 -3.26 -6.43 -1.89
N LYS A 114 -3.44 -7.28 -2.90
CA LYS A 114 -2.95 -7.03 -4.28
C LYS A 114 -3.62 -5.82 -4.93
N THR A 115 -4.92 -5.65 -4.71
CA THR A 115 -5.67 -4.51 -5.25
C THR A 115 -5.20 -3.19 -4.63
N MET A 116 -4.99 -3.16 -3.30
CA MET A 116 -4.45 -2.00 -2.58
C MET A 116 -3.02 -1.66 -3.01
N TYR A 117 -2.20 -2.66 -3.34
CA TYR A 117 -0.87 -2.46 -3.91
C TYR A 117 -0.91 -1.71 -5.24
N LEU A 118 -1.78 -2.14 -6.17
CA LEU A 118 -1.94 -1.48 -7.46
C LEU A 118 -2.47 -0.05 -7.31
N LEU A 119 -3.40 0.16 -6.38
CA LEU A 119 -4.00 1.47 -6.14
C LEU A 119 -2.99 2.46 -5.57
N ARG A 120 -2.13 2.03 -4.63
CA ARG A 120 -1.01 2.84 -4.12
C ARG A 120 -0.07 3.27 -5.24
N ASN A 121 0.41 2.33 -6.05
CA ASN A 121 1.37 2.65 -7.10
C ASN A 121 0.75 3.55 -8.19
N ARG A 122 -0.53 3.35 -8.53
CA ARG A 122 -1.24 4.22 -9.48
C ARG A 122 -1.43 5.63 -8.94
N THR A 123 -1.84 5.79 -7.68
CA THR A 123 -2.04 7.10 -7.06
C THR A 123 -0.73 7.86 -6.89
N MET A 124 0.36 7.16 -6.55
CA MET A 124 1.70 7.74 -6.45
C MET A 124 2.25 8.21 -7.81
N LEU A 125 2.04 7.42 -8.88
CA LEU A 125 2.42 7.86 -10.23
C LEU A 125 1.56 9.02 -10.70
N LEU A 126 0.24 8.97 -10.45
CA LEU A 126 -0.68 10.04 -10.83
C LEU A 126 -0.31 11.35 -10.15
N SER A 127 0.03 11.33 -8.85
CA SER A 127 0.44 12.54 -8.12
C SER A 127 1.73 13.14 -8.70
N PHE A 128 2.70 12.31 -9.07
CA PHE A 128 3.94 12.75 -9.72
C PHE A 128 3.66 13.43 -11.08
N PHE A 129 2.89 12.78 -11.95
CA PHE A 129 2.55 13.36 -13.26
C PHE A 129 1.74 14.65 -13.12
N CYS A 130 0.79 14.69 -12.18
CA CYS A 130 -0.02 15.88 -11.91
C CYS A 130 0.86 17.04 -11.41
N PHE A 131 1.86 16.76 -10.56
CA PHE A 131 2.80 17.77 -10.08
C PHE A 131 3.68 18.32 -11.21
N VAL A 132 4.24 17.44 -12.05
CA VAL A 132 5.05 17.85 -13.21
C VAL A 132 4.20 18.67 -14.19
N ALA A 133 2.99 18.21 -14.53
CA ALA A 133 2.08 18.94 -15.41
C ALA A 133 1.75 20.33 -14.86
N THR A 134 1.50 20.43 -13.54
CA THR A 134 1.22 21.73 -12.88
C THR A 134 2.42 22.66 -12.97
N LYS A 135 3.66 22.14 -12.79
CA LYS A 135 4.88 22.94 -12.94
C LYS A 135 5.08 23.42 -14.37
N VAL A 136 4.91 22.54 -15.36
CA VAL A 136 5.03 22.89 -16.78
C VAL A 136 3.99 23.95 -17.17
N TYR A 137 2.74 23.77 -16.75
CA TYR A 137 1.66 24.73 -17.01
C TYR A 137 1.91 26.09 -16.33
N ALA A 138 2.47 26.09 -15.12
CA ALA A 138 2.85 27.33 -14.43
C ALA A 138 4.01 28.07 -15.13
N THR A 139 4.93 27.36 -15.78
CA THR A 139 6.08 27.96 -16.49
C THR A 139 5.70 28.46 -17.88
N TYR A 140 4.76 27.81 -18.56
CA TYR A 140 4.25 28.22 -19.86
C TYR A 140 2.74 28.50 -19.78
N PRO A 141 2.34 29.65 -19.20
CA PRO A 141 0.96 30.10 -19.34
C PRO A 141 0.69 30.34 -20.84
N ALA A 142 -0.23 29.55 -21.41
CA ALA A 142 -0.77 29.81 -22.75
C ALA A 142 -1.60 31.10 -22.76
#